data_AF-A0A518H8L8-F1
#
_entry.id   AF-A0A518H8L8-F1
#
_cell.length_a   1.000
_cell.length_b   1.000
_cell.length_c   1.000
_cell.angle_alpha   90.00
_cell.angle_beta   90.00
_cell.angle_gamma   90.00
#
_symmetry.space_group_name_H-M   'P 1'
#
loop_
_entity.id
_entity.type
_entity.pdbx_description
1 polymer ?
#
loop_
_entity_poly.entity_id
_entity_poly.type
_entity_poly.pdbx_seq_one_letter_code
_entity_poly.pdbx_strand_id
1 'polypeptide(L)'
;MEKGMHCVDCHFQISAHGNGKLYGEVRDAIEIQCIDCHGTSNRYATLMTSGPASPEGGMDLKSLRTPFGKPRFEIIEDQLHQNSMVEPGLSWRVVQTADTTTPGNRDYNQKSHLSKTVRFEENRIVWGDLPGNDEDACPHSSANMSCQACHSSWNPSCYGCHLPQRANMKMPELHNAGDVSRNYVSYNWQTLRDDTFMLARDGDVTGNRINPSRSSCAIHVTSYNAQREAIYIQQQTISSEGLSGIAFSTNVPHTVRGGPPIDPATGRPLNPANYLPGRGETKQCTDCHVSRNDDNNAIMAQLLMQGTNFMNFMGRYAWVAAGVHGLFAIEVTERDEPQTVIGSTMHEIVYPDRYKDHLDESRKLVVAHEHPGRDVGENLDPRHARPEVLDLQARGEFLYAACGSNGLRIFDIAFIDNKGFAERILTAPFSPLGQRFFVRTEYATCVTAPTTLAPDPTRHHFPENREPSISATYGYLYVGDKYEGIIVVGASSLLDGNPLNNFLKRELTYNPNGILCGTRKITFFGTYA
;
A
#
# COMPACT_ATOMS: atom_id res chain seq x y z
N MET A 1 -7.22 -25.67 -2.26
CA MET A 1 -8.42 -26.26 -2.89
C MET A 1 -8.10 -27.26 -3.99
N GLU A 2 -7.36 -26.93 -5.06
CA GLU A 2 -7.16 -27.85 -6.20
C GLU A 2 -6.42 -29.15 -5.89
N LYS A 3 -5.49 -29.14 -4.93
CA LYS A 3 -4.83 -30.34 -4.43
C LYS A 3 -5.57 -30.98 -3.25
N GLY A 4 -6.71 -30.44 -2.81
CA GLY A 4 -7.44 -30.92 -1.64
C GLY A 4 -6.81 -30.59 -0.29
N MET A 5 -5.84 -29.66 -0.22
CA MET A 5 -5.25 -29.21 1.05
C MET A 5 -6.15 -28.22 1.80
N HIS A 6 -6.14 -28.30 3.12
CA HIS A 6 -6.85 -27.46 4.09
C HIS A 6 -5.86 -26.75 5.04
N CYS A 7 -6.31 -25.73 5.78
CA CYS A 7 -5.45 -24.97 6.70
C CYS A 7 -4.68 -25.89 7.66
N VAL A 8 -5.34 -26.90 8.23
CA VAL A 8 -4.71 -27.85 9.17
C VAL A 8 -3.61 -28.71 8.52
N ASP A 9 -3.54 -28.80 7.19
CA ASP A 9 -2.45 -29.49 6.48
C ASP A 9 -1.14 -28.68 6.48
N CYS A 10 -1.19 -27.35 6.69
CA CYS A 10 0.01 -26.51 6.78
C CYS A 10 0.17 -25.79 8.13
N HIS A 11 -0.88 -25.76 8.97
CA HIS A 11 -0.84 -25.23 10.33
C HIS A 11 -0.71 -26.38 11.35
N PHE A 12 0.37 -26.36 12.11
CA PHE A 12 0.74 -27.41 13.07
C PHE A 12 0.33 -27.04 14.50
N GLN A 13 0.83 -27.77 15.49
CA GLN A 13 0.33 -27.74 16.85
C GLN A 13 0.41 -26.33 17.47
N ILE A 14 1.55 -25.64 17.36
CA ILE A 14 1.71 -24.30 17.94
C ILE A 14 0.93 -23.28 17.10
N SER A 15 0.93 -23.42 15.77
CA SER A 15 0.15 -22.52 14.92
C SER A 15 -1.37 -22.66 15.10
N ALA A 16 -1.87 -23.81 15.57
CA ALA A 16 -3.30 -24.05 15.80
C ALA A 16 -3.75 -23.80 17.25
N HIS A 17 -2.93 -24.17 18.23
CA HIS A 17 -3.30 -24.12 19.65
C HIS A 17 -2.56 -23.03 20.44
N GLY A 18 -1.58 -22.39 19.83
CA GLY A 18 -0.63 -21.51 20.51
C GLY A 18 0.35 -22.28 21.39
N ASN A 19 1.28 -21.55 21.99
CA ASN A 19 2.23 -22.04 22.98
C ASN A 19 2.18 -21.24 24.29
N GLY A 20 1.07 -20.54 24.54
CA GLY A 20 0.86 -19.72 25.73
C GLY A 20 1.63 -18.40 25.77
N LYS A 21 2.33 -18.03 24.69
CA LYS A 21 3.03 -16.75 24.58
C LYS A 21 2.15 -15.68 23.92
N LEU A 22 2.36 -14.43 24.32
CA LEU A 22 1.87 -13.26 23.59
C LEU A 22 2.98 -12.83 22.62
N TYR A 23 2.58 -12.57 21.38
CA TYR A 23 3.48 -12.18 20.31
C TYR A 23 3.25 -10.74 19.89
N GLY A 24 4.32 -10.07 19.44
CA GLY A 24 4.27 -8.67 19.01
C GLY A 24 3.68 -8.52 17.60
N GLU A 25 3.89 -9.51 16.74
CA GLU A 25 3.31 -9.57 15.41
C GLU A 25 2.83 -10.97 15.01
N VAL A 26 2.14 -11.09 13.88
CA VAL A 26 1.51 -12.36 13.47
C VAL A 26 2.52 -13.43 13.04
N ARG A 27 3.68 -13.06 12.48
CA ARG A 27 4.69 -14.03 12.04
C ARG A 27 5.51 -14.62 13.18
N ASP A 28 5.60 -13.92 14.30
CA ASP A 28 6.22 -14.45 15.52
C ASP A 28 5.57 -15.76 15.97
N ALA A 29 4.29 -15.97 15.64
CA ALA A 29 3.52 -17.17 15.97
C ALA A 29 3.69 -18.33 14.97
N ILE A 30 4.54 -18.18 13.95
CA ILE A 30 4.75 -19.20 12.92
C ILE A 30 5.70 -20.27 13.44
N GLU A 31 5.23 -21.52 13.45
CA GLU A 31 6.01 -22.67 13.90
C GLU A 31 6.89 -23.24 12.77
N ILE A 32 6.36 -23.28 11.55
CA ILE A 32 6.96 -23.98 10.41
C ILE A 32 7.33 -23.03 9.26
N GLN A 33 8.39 -23.36 8.55
CA GLN A 33 8.80 -22.72 7.30
C GLN A 33 8.76 -23.71 6.13
N CYS A 34 8.73 -23.19 4.89
CA CYS A 34 8.74 -24.03 3.68
C CYS A 34 9.96 -24.97 3.65
N ILE A 35 11.11 -24.48 4.10
CA ILE A 35 12.39 -25.22 4.10
C ILE A 35 12.38 -26.41 5.06
N ASP A 36 11.48 -26.43 6.05
CA ASP A 36 11.40 -27.52 7.03
C ASP A 36 10.88 -28.82 6.38
N CYS A 37 10.09 -28.68 5.30
CA CYS A 37 9.57 -29.80 4.51
C CYS A 37 10.23 -29.94 3.13
N HIS A 38 10.63 -28.83 2.51
CA HIS A 38 11.16 -28.80 1.14
C HIS A 38 12.69 -28.70 1.06
N GLY A 39 13.37 -28.36 2.16
CA GLY A 39 14.81 -28.09 2.16
C GLY A 39 15.18 -26.81 1.41
N THR A 40 16.48 -26.59 1.28
CA THR A 40 17.11 -25.48 0.55
C THR A 40 17.67 -25.96 -0.79
N SER A 41 18.28 -25.08 -1.57
CA SER A 41 18.88 -25.47 -2.87
C SER A 41 20.08 -26.41 -2.72
N ASN A 42 20.73 -26.43 -1.55
CA ASN A 42 21.91 -27.26 -1.25
C ASN A 42 21.72 -28.27 -0.12
N ARG A 43 20.55 -28.32 0.54
CA ARG A 43 20.28 -29.23 1.66
C ARG A 43 18.86 -29.79 1.61
N TYR A 44 18.74 -31.09 1.85
CA TYR A 44 17.45 -31.75 2.04
C TYR A 44 16.77 -31.31 3.35
N ALA A 45 15.44 -31.42 3.39
CA ALA A 45 14.66 -31.09 4.57
C ALA A 45 15.02 -31.98 5.77
N THR A 46 15.11 -31.38 6.96
CA THR A 46 15.34 -32.12 8.21
C THR A 46 14.04 -32.65 8.83
N LEU A 47 12.88 -32.11 8.41
CA LEU A 47 11.58 -32.29 9.06
C LEU A 47 11.54 -31.79 10.51
N MET A 48 12.45 -30.89 10.86
CA MET A 48 12.44 -30.17 12.13
C MET A 48 11.93 -28.75 11.88
N THR A 49 10.96 -28.31 12.65
CA THR A 49 10.41 -26.95 12.49
C THR A 49 11.42 -25.88 12.86
N SER A 50 11.47 -24.79 12.09
CA SER A 50 12.43 -23.68 12.28
C SER A 50 11.80 -22.29 12.35
N GLY A 51 10.47 -22.19 12.39
CA GLY A 51 9.77 -20.91 12.50
C GLY A 51 10.03 -20.19 13.83
N PRO A 52 9.74 -18.87 13.92
CA PRO A 52 9.95 -18.08 15.14
C PRO A 52 9.29 -18.66 16.41
N ALA A 53 8.12 -19.29 16.27
CA ALA A 53 7.39 -19.92 17.38
C ALA A 53 7.84 -21.35 17.69
N SER A 54 8.74 -21.91 16.88
CA SER A 54 9.24 -23.28 17.02
C SER A 54 9.93 -23.47 18.38
N PRO A 55 9.79 -24.64 19.03
CA PRO A 55 10.52 -24.92 20.27
C PRO A 55 12.04 -24.97 20.01
N GLU A 56 12.83 -24.83 21.07
CA GLU A 56 14.29 -24.99 20.98
C GLU A 56 14.63 -26.39 20.44
N GLY A 57 15.45 -26.44 19.39
CA GLY A 57 15.77 -27.69 18.67
C GLY A 57 14.72 -28.13 17.63
N GLY A 58 13.58 -27.43 17.55
CA GLY A 58 12.51 -27.71 16.60
C GLY A 58 11.59 -28.88 17.00
N MET A 59 10.36 -28.87 16.48
CA MET A 59 9.43 -29.99 16.56
C MET A 59 9.73 -30.99 15.44
N ASP A 60 9.87 -32.28 15.77
CA ASP A 60 10.03 -33.33 14.78
C ASP A 60 8.68 -33.65 14.11
N LEU A 61 8.52 -33.25 12.86
CA LEU A 61 7.30 -33.47 12.08
C LEU A 61 7.03 -34.96 11.79
N LYS A 62 8.04 -35.85 11.86
CA LYS A 62 7.86 -37.31 11.70
C LYS A 62 7.10 -37.94 12.88
N SER A 63 7.11 -37.27 14.02
CA SER A 63 6.36 -37.72 15.20
C SER A 63 4.85 -37.53 15.04
N LEU A 64 4.42 -36.65 14.13
CA LEU A 64 3.02 -36.30 13.95
C LEU A 64 2.21 -37.43 13.31
N ARG A 65 0.93 -37.48 13.68
CA ARG A 65 -0.04 -38.44 13.16
C ARG A 65 -1.28 -37.71 12.66
N THR A 66 -1.86 -38.24 11.60
CA THR A 66 -3.20 -37.87 11.12
C THR A 66 -4.27 -38.37 12.09
N PRO A 67 -5.52 -37.83 12.04
CA PRO A 67 -6.65 -38.36 12.82
C PRO A 67 -6.97 -39.84 12.50
N PHE A 68 -6.45 -40.35 11.38
CA PHE A 68 -6.64 -41.72 10.91
C PHE A 68 -5.51 -42.66 11.37
N GLY A 69 -4.62 -42.22 12.25
CA GLY A 69 -3.54 -43.02 12.84
C GLY A 69 -2.29 -43.18 11.95
N LYS A 70 -2.30 -42.70 10.71
CA LYS A 70 -1.11 -42.70 9.82
C LYS A 70 -0.11 -41.61 10.21
N PRO A 71 1.22 -41.82 10.00
CA PRO A 71 2.21 -40.74 10.00
C PRO A 71 1.78 -39.58 9.13
N ARG A 72 1.89 -38.35 9.63
CA ARG A 72 1.57 -37.15 8.84
C ARG A 72 2.60 -36.95 7.72
N PHE A 73 3.86 -37.27 7.99
CA PHE A 73 4.92 -37.34 6.99
C PHE A 73 5.49 -38.76 6.96
N GLU A 74 5.66 -39.30 5.76
CA GLU A 74 6.20 -40.64 5.52
C GLU A 74 7.14 -40.65 4.33
N ILE A 75 8.12 -41.56 4.34
CA ILE A 75 9.00 -41.81 3.20
C ILE A 75 8.47 -43.04 2.47
N ILE A 76 8.10 -42.87 1.20
CA ILE A 76 7.65 -43.94 0.30
C ILE A 76 8.59 -43.91 -0.90
N GLU A 77 9.28 -45.02 -1.18
CA GLU A 77 10.20 -45.13 -2.34
C GLU A 77 11.19 -43.95 -2.41
N ASP A 78 11.86 -43.68 -1.28
CA ASP A 78 12.82 -42.58 -1.08
C ASP A 78 12.26 -41.16 -1.30
N GLN A 79 10.94 -41.01 -1.35
CA GLN A 79 10.27 -39.73 -1.50
C GLN A 79 9.52 -39.37 -0.23
N LEU A 80 9.64 -38.11 0.18
CA LEU A 80 8.85 -37.56 1.26
C LEU A 80 7.41 -37.34 0.78
N HIS A 81 6.45 -37.86 1.53
CA HIS A 81 5.02 -37.66 1.34
C HIS A 81 4.41 -37.05 2.59
N GLN A 82 3.43 -36.15 2.39
CA GLN A 82 2.57 -35.62 3.43
C GLN A 82 1.16 -36.21 3.27
N ASN A 83 0.61 -36.77 4.34
CA ASN A 83 -0.77 -37.23 4.40
C ASN A 83 -1.72 -36.10 4.83
N SER A 84 -2.93 -36.11 4.27
CA SER A 84 -3.99 -35.18 4.66
C SER A 84 -4.44 -35.41 6.10
N MET A 85 -4.69 -34.31 6.81
CA MET A 85 -5.29 -34.28 8.14
C MET A 85 -6.82 -34.36 8.11
N VAL A 86 -7.45 -34.28 6.93
CA VAL A 86 -8.91 -34.22 6.79
C VAL A 86 -9.49 -35.26 5.86
N GLU A 87 -8.77 -35.69 4.83
CA GLU A 87 -9.26 -36.66 3.83
C GLU A 87 -8.48 -37.99 3.96
N PRO A 88 -9.14 -39.09 4.37
CA PRO A 88 -8.48 -40.39 4.48
C PRO A 88 -7.87 -40.86 3.16
N GLY A 89 -6.59 -41.24 3.19
CA GLY A 89 -5.91 -41.83 2.03
C GLY A 89 -5.40 -40.83 0.99
N LEU A 90 -5.71 -39.54 1.13
CA LEU A 90 -5.12 -38.47 0.32
C LEU A 90 -3.70 -38.15 0.83
N SER A 91 -2.73 -38.15 -0.08
CA SER A 91 -1.34 -37.77 0.21
C SER A 91 -0.71 -37.00 -0.94
N TRP A 92 0.33 -36.23 -0.62
CA TRP A 92 1.06 -35.40 -1.57
C TRP A 92 2.55 -35.65 -1.44
N ARG A 93 3.23 -35.85 -2.57
CA ARG A 93 4.69 -35.86 -2.61
C ARG A 93 5.23 -34.46 -2.32
N VAL A 94 6.16 -34.36 -1.39
CA VAL A 94 6.86 -33.13 -1.02
C VAL A 94 8.18 -33.06 -1.77
N VAL A 95 8.19 -32.27 -2.85
CA VAL A 95 9.38 -32.07 -3.70
C VAL A 95 10.49 -31.37 -2.90
N GLN A 96 11.72 -31.88 -2.97
CA GLN A 96 12.87 -31.25 -2.32
C GLN A 96 13.51 -30.22 -3.26
N THR A 97 13.85 -29.04 -2.75
CA THR A 97 14.40 -27.93 -3.55
C THR A 97 15.74 -28.31 -4.20
N ALA A 98 16.60 -29.04 -3.48
CA ALA A 98 17.86 -29.59 -4.00
C ALA A 98 17.66 -30.48 -5.25
N ASP A 99 16.57 -31.26 -5.30
CA ASP A 99 16.28 -32.12 -6.46
C ASP A 99 15.90 -31.33 -7.71
N THR A 100 15.34 -30.12 -7.54
CA THR A 100 14.98 -29.27 -8.67
C THR A 100 16.16 -28.49 -9.23
N THR A 101 17.25 -28.37 -8.48
CA THR A 101 18.43 -27.58 -8.85
C THR A 101 19.61 -28.44 -9.27
N THR A 102 19.61 -29.74 -8.97
CA THR A 102 20.71 -30.66 -9.29
C THR A 102 20.51 -31.34 -10.65
N PRO A 103 21.37 -31.11 -11.66
CA PRO A 103 21.29 -31.80 -12.94
C PRO A 103 21.36 -33.32 -12.78
N GLY A 104 20.50 -34.04 -13.50
CA GLY A 104 20.42 -35.50 -13.46
C GLY A 104 19.39 -36.05 -12.45
N ASN A 105 18.90 -35.24 -11.51
CA ASN A 105 17.80 -35.65 -10.64
C ASN A 105 16.46 -35.69 -11.41
N ARG A 106 15.54 -36.54 -10.95
CA ARG A 106 14.22 -36.71 -11.58
C ARG A 106 13.43 -35.41 -11.73
N ASP A 107 13.50 -34.55 -10.72
CA ASP A 107 12.73 -33.30 -10.66
C ASP A 107 13.51 -32.09 -11.17
N TYR A 108 14.66 -32.32 -11.81
CA TYR A 108 15.52 -31.24 -12.28
C TYR A 108 14.74 -30.25 -13.14
N ASN A 109 14.87 -28.98 -12.78
CA ASN A 109 14.23 -27.88 -13.47
C ASN A 109 15.26 -26.77 -13.71
N GLN A 110 15.62 -26.57 -14.98
CA GLN A 110 16.63 -25.57 -15.35
C GLN A 110 16.27 -24.15 -14.87
N LYS A 111 15.00 -23.77 -14.81
CA LYS A 111 14.59 -22.45 -14.29
C LYS A 111 14.75 -22.36 -12.78
N SER A 112 14.46 -23.43 -12.05
CA SER A 112 14.73 -23.50 -10.60
C SER A 112 16.23 -23.43 -10.33
N HIS A 113 17.03 -24.17 -11.09
CA HIS A 113 18.48 -24.15 -11.02
C HIS A 113 19.03 -22.75 -11.31
N LEU A 114 18.62 -22.12 -12.43
CA LEU A 114 18.99 -20.74 -12.76
C LEU A 114 18.58 -19.78 -11.64
N SER A 115 17.32 -19.80 -11.20
CA SER A 115 16.83 -18.85 -10.21
C SER A 115 17.55 -18.97 -8.87
N LYS A 116 17.86 -20.19 -8.41
CA LYS A 116 18.52 -20.41 -7.11
C LYS A 116 20.02 -20.14 -7.13
N THR A 117 20.66 -20.09 -8.30
CA THR A 117 22.13 -20.02 -8.41
C THR A 117 22.64 -18.79 -9.17
N VAL A 118 21.72 -18.01 -9.75
CA VAL A 118 22.04 -16.75 -10.44
C VAL A 118 22.68 -15.76 -9.47
N ARG A 119 23.74 -15.08 -9.92
CA ARG A 119 24.48 -14.09 -9.14
C ARG A 119 25.32 -13.19 -10.06
N PHE A 120 25.90 -12.14 -9.48
CA PHE A 120 26.86 -11.27 -10.17
C PHE A 120 28.30 -11.65 -9.80
N GLU A 121 29.15 -11.83 -10.80
CA GLU A 121 30.61 -11.94 -10.68
C GLU A 121 31.24 -10.94 -11.66
N GLU A 122 32.05 -9.99 -11.17
CA GLU A 122 32.72 -8.97 -12.01
C GLU A 122 31.77 -8.25 -13.00
N ASN A 123 30.59 -7.85 -12.54
CA ASN A 123 29.50 -7.25 -13.33
C ASN A 123 28.90 -8.15 -14.45
N ARG A 124 29.14 -9.47 -14.40
CA ARG A 124 28.51 -10.45 -15.28
C ARG A 124 27.54 -11.31 -14.49
N ILE A 125 26.41 -11.62 -15.12
CA ILE A 125 25.46 -12.58 -14.56
C ILE A 125 26.02 -13.99 -14.83
N VAL A 126 26.20 -14.76 -13.77
CA VAL A 126 26.58 -16.18 -13.83
C VAL A 126 25.56 -17.00 -13.05
N TRP A 127 25.49 -18.31 -13.34
CA TRP A 127 24.61 -19.27 -12.67
C TRP A 127 25.16 -20.69 -12.86
N GLY A 128 24.60 -21.68 -12.18
CA GLY A 128 25.05 -23.07 -12.22
C GLY A 128 25.50 -23.50 -10.82
N ASP A 129 26.74 -23.97 -10.68
CA ASP A 129 27.22 -24.42 -9.38
C ASP A 129 27.19 -23.28 -8.33
N LEU A 130 26.76 -23.65 -7.12
CA LEU A 130 26.76 -22.76 -5.96
C LEU A 130 28.21 -22.49 -5.49
N PRO A 131 28.59 -21.22 -5.28
CA PRO A 131 29.91 -20.88 -4.75
C PRO A 131 30.15 -21.58 -3.40
N GLY A 132 31.14 -22.46 -3.32
CA GLY A 132 31.43 -23.21 -2.09
C GLY A 132 30.29 -24.09 -1.59
N ASN A 133 29.34 -24.46 -2.47
CA ASN A 133 28.09 -25.12 -2.11
C ASN A 133 27.25 -24.31 -1.09
N ASP A 134 27.33 -22.98 -1.13
CA ASP A 134 26.58 -22.07 -0.27
C ASP A 134 25.51 -21.30 -1.06
N GLU A 135 24.25 -21.48 -0.69
CA GLU A 135 23.14 -20.77 -1.33
C GLU A 135 23.06 -19.30 -0.92
N ASP A 136 23.62 -18.92 0.23
CA ASP A 136 23.57 -17.55 0.74
C ASP A 136 24.48 -16.60 -0.05
N ALA A 137 25.37 -17.15 -0.89
CA ALA A 137 26.10 -16.40 -1.90
C ALA A 137 25.22 -15.94 -3.09
N CYS A 138 23.97 -16.40 -3.17
CA CYS A 138 23.04 -16.09 -4.26
C CYS A 138 21.86 -15.19 -3.78
N PRO A 139 21.36 -14.24 -4.58
CA PRO A 139 20.30 -13.32 -4.15
C PRO A 139 18.96 -13.99 -3.81
N HIS A 140 18.68 -15.17 -4.37
CA HIS A 140 17.44 -15.93 -4.13
C HIS A 140 17.60 -17.04 -3.08
N SER A 141 18.60 -16.91 -2.19
CA SER A 141 18.76 -17.81 -1.05
C SER A 141 17.52 -17.79 -0.16
N SER A 142 17.27 -18.90 0.53
CA SER A 142 16.12 -19.01 1.43
C SER A 142 16.26 -18.10 2.67
N ALA A 143 17.48 -17.61 2.95
CA ALA A 143 17.75 -16.65 4.00
C ALA A 143 17.43 -15.20 3.59
N ASN A 144 17.44 -14.88 2.28
CA ASN A 144 17.17 -13.54 1.77
C ASN A 144 15.78 -13.37 1.14
N MET A 145 15.21 -14.42 0.55
CA MET A 145 13.92 -14.38 -0.14
C MET A 145 12.99 -15.51 0.32
N SER A 146 11.74 -15.18 0.61
CA SER A 146 10.72 -16.15 0.96
C SER A 146 10.33 -16.99 -0.26
N CYS A 147 10.01 -18.27 -0.07
CA CYS A 147 9.53 -19.12 -1.16
C CYS A 147 8.23 -18.56 -1.78
N GLN A 148 7.39 -17.92 -0.96
CA GLN A 148 6.13 -17.34 -1.38
C GLN A 148 6.30 -16.14 -2.33
N ALA A 149 7.46 -15.48 -2.35
CA ALA A 149 7.75 -14.44 -3.33
C ALA A 149 7.63 -14.97 -4.77
N CYS A 150 8.12 -16.19 -5.01
CA CYS A 150 8.02 -16.85 -6.32
C CYS A 150 6.76 -17.71 -6.46
N HIS A 151 6.35 -18.37 -5.37
CA HIS A 151 5.32 -19.40 -5.39
C HIS A 151 3.90 -18.89 -5.15
N SER A 152 3.65 -17.57 -5.11
CA SER A 152 2.29 -17.03 -4.98
C SER A 152 1.69 -16.67 -6.34
N SER A 153 0.51 -17.21 -6.67
CA SER A 153 -0.15 -16.87 -7.94
C SER A 153 -0.66 -15.42 -7.96
N TRP A 154 -1.32 -15.00 -6.88
CA TRP A 154 -1.86 -13.65 -6.71
C TRP A 154 -1.76 -13.22 -5.25
N ASN A 155 -1.86 -11.92 -4.97
CA ASN A 155 -1.84 -11.40 -3.60
C ASN A 155 -3.05 -10.48 -3.37
N PRO A 156 -3.94 -10.79 -2.39
CA PRO A 156 -5.07 -9.90 -2.12
C PRO A 156 -4.55 -8.54 -1.64
N SER A 157 -4.93 -7.49 -2.34
CA SER A 157 -4.51 -6.12 -2.04
C SER A 157 -5.73 -5.25 -1.78
N CYS A 158 -5.76 -4.60 -0.63
CA CYS A 158 -6.87 -3.76 -0.19
C CYS A 158 -6.48 -2.29 -0.29
N TYR A 159 -7.14 -1.54 -1.16
CA TYR A 159 -6.89 -0.12 -1.38
C TYR A 159 -8.08 0.68 -0.86
N GLY A 160 -7.90 1.32 0.28
CA GLY A 160 -8.96 2.08 0.95
C GLY A 160 -9.87 1.21 1.83
N CYS A 161 -9.89 1.53 3.11
CA CYS A 161 -10.98 1.21 4.02
C CYS A 161 -11.59 2.52 4.47
N HIS A 162 -12.91 2.61 4.53
CA HIS A 162 -13.58 3.79 5.06
C HIS A 162 -14.33 3.44 6.34
N LEU A 163 -14.04 4.20 7.40
CA LEU A 163 -14.62 4.07 8.73
C LEU A 163 -15.52 5.29 9.04
N PRO A 164 -16.80 5.27 8.64
CA PRO A 164 -17.77 6.30 8.98
C PRO A 164 -18.34 6.06 10.37
N GLN A 165 -17.82 6.80 11.35
CA GLN A 165 -18.31 6.82 12.72
C GLN A 165 -19.61 7.64 12.83
N ARG A 166 -20.66 7.10 13.46
CA ARG A 166 -21.96 7.76 13.68
C ARG A 166 -22.31 7.81 15.17
N ALA A 167 -22.39 9.02 15.74
CA ALA A 167 -22.62 9.24 17.17
C ALA A 167 -24.08 9.16 17.63
N ASN A 168 -24.99 8.76 16.74
CA ASN A 168 -26.42 8.62 17.04
C ASN A 168 -26.99 7.23 16.72
N MET A 169 -26.13 6.25 16.46
CA MET A 169 -26.53 4.90 16.13
C MET A 169 -26.27 3.96 17.31
N LYS A 170 -27.34 3.40 17.87
CA LYS A 170 -27.27 2.50 19.03
C LYS A 170 -26.93 1.08 18.55
N MET A 171 -25.77 0.54 18.95
CA MET A 171 -25.30 -0.79 18.55
C MET A 171 -24.62 -1.52 19.72
N PRO A 172 -24.76 -2.85 19.81
CA PRO A 172 -23.96 -3.64 20.74
C PRO A 172 -22.48 -3.62 20.33
N GLU A 173 -21.57 -3.74 21.30
CA GLU A 173 -20.14 -3.85 21.00
C GLU A 173 -19.75 -5.19 20.38
N LEU A 174 -18.82 -5.17 19.42
CA LEU A 174 -18.46 -6.33 18.56
C LEU A 174 -17.51 -7.35 19.22
N HIS A 175 -17.05 -7.11 20.46
CA HIS A 175 -16.04 -7.95 21.12
C HIS A 175 -16.48 -8.48 22.50
N ASN A 176 -17.75 -8.88 22.62
CA ASN A 176 -18.31 -9.51 23.83
C ASN A 176 -18.16 -8.67 25.13
N ALA A 177 -18.07 -7.34 25.03
CA ALA A 177 -18.04 -6.45 26.19
C ALA A 177 -19.41 -6.35 26.91
N GLY A 178 -20.50 -6.79 26.27
CA GLY A 178 -21.86 -6.80 26.83
C GLY A 178 -22.56 -5.44 26.83
N ASP A 179 -21.81 -4.35 26.61
CA ASP A 179 -22.33 -3.00 26.59
C ASP A 179 -22.92 -2.59 25.23
N VAL A 180 -23.72 -1.53 25.28
CA VAL A 180 -24.34 -0.90 24.12
C VAL A 180 -23.90 0.55 24.05
N SER A 181 -23.28 0.94 22.95
CA SER A 181 -22.86 2.31 22.70
C SER A 181 -23.84 3.01 21.73
N ARG A 182 -23.80 4.35 21.69
CA ARG A 182 -24.44 5.16 20.64
C ARG A 182 -23.42 5.65 19.60
N ASN A 183 -22.25 5.04 19.57
CA ASN A 183 -21.14 5.43 18.74
C ASN A 183 -20.72 4.23 17.89
N TYR A 184 -21.29 4.13 16.69
CA TYR A 184 -21.06 3.00 15.80
C TYR A 184 -20.10 3.38 14.68
N VAL A 185 -19.14 2.49 14.40
CA VAL A 185 -18.21 2.61 13.27
C VAL A 185 -18.39 1.37 12.41
N SER A 186 -18.86 1.53 11.17
CA SER A 186 -18.83 0.43 10.21
C SER A 186 -17.45 0.31 9.55
N TYR A 187 -17.06 -0.91 9.21
CA TYR A 187 -15.82 -1.20 8.49
C TYR A 187 -16.14 -1.50 7.02
N ASN A 188 -15.88 -0.55 6.12
CA ASN A 188 -16.28 -0.66 4.71
C ASN A 188 -15.04 -0.74 3.81
N TRP A 189 -14.83 -1.89 3.18
CA TRP A 189 -13.78 -2.07 2.18
C TRP A 189 -14.15 -1.30 0.91
N GLN A 190 -13.29 -0.38 0.46
CA GLN A 190 -13.56 0.41 -0.74
C GLN A 190 -13.08 -0.30 -2.00
N THR A 191 -11.91 -0.94 -1.97
CA THR A 191 -11.39 -1.68 -3.13
C THR A 191 -10.57 -2.89 -2.70
N LEU A 192 -10.93 -4.05 -3.25
CA LEU A 192 -10.18 -5.31 -3.13
C LEU A 192 -9.76 -5.75 -4.53
N ARG A 193 -8.47 -6.08 -4.69
CA ARG A 193 -7.86 -6.50 -5.96
C ARG A 193 -6.99 -7.73 -5.75
N ASP A 194 -6.85 -8.53 -6.79
CA ASP A 194 -5.94 -9.67 -6.87
C ASP A 194 -4.94 -9.54 -8.04
N ASP A 195 -5.06 -8.49 -8.85
CA ASP A 195 -4.23 -8.21 -10.02
C ASP A 195 -3.03 -7.31 -9.72
N THR A 196 -2.71 -7.11 -8.43
CA THR A 196 -1.50 -6.39 -8.00
C THR A 196 -0.57 -7.29 -7.22
N PHE A 197 0.71 -7.27 -7.59
CA PHE A 197 1.74 -8.05 -6.90
C PHE A 197 2.95 -7.15 -6.57
N MET A 198 3.24 -7.02 -5.28
CA MET A 198 4.31 -6.17 -4.76
C MET A 198 5.28 -7.03 -3.94
N LEU A 199 6.53 -6.61 -3.85
CA LEU A 199 7.53 -7.20 -2.97
C LEU A 199 8.04 -6.14 -1.99
N ALA A 200 8.23 -6.53 -0.74
CA ALA A 200 8.89 -5.69 0.26
C ALA A 200 9.78 -6.56 1.15
N ARG A 201 10.65 -5.90 1.92
CA ARG A 201 11.35 -6.56 3.03
C ARG A 201 10.36 -6.79 4.17
N ASP A 202 10.35 -8.01 4.64
CA ASP A 202 9.53 -8.44 5.77
C ASP A 202 10.14 -7.97 7.10
N GLY A 203 9.45 -8.23 8.21
CA GLY A 203 9.92 -7.91 9.55
C GLY A 203 11.19 -8.66 9.95
N ASP A 204 11.86 -8.15 10.98
CA ASP A 204 13.08 -8.69 11.56
C ASP A 204 12.91 -10.13 12.08
N VAL A 205 11.72 -10.48 12.57
CA VAL A 205 11.31 -11.82 13.01
C VAL A 205 11.55 -12.88 11.92
N THR A 206 11.42 -12.48 10.66
CA THR A 206 11.63 -13.36 9.50
C THR A 206 13.03 -13.20 8.88
N GLY A 207 13.91 -12.41 9.50
CA GLY A 207 15.23 -12.08 8.98
C GLY A 207 15.22 -11.01 7.88
N ASN A 208 14.19 -10.18 7.80
CA ASN A 208 14.02 -9.15 6.76
C ASN A 208 14.01 -9.71 5.32
N ARG A 209 13.49 -10.92 5.14
CA ARG A 209 13.41 -11.58 3.83
C ARG A 209 12.52 -10.81 2.88
N ILE A 210 12.81 -10.89 1.58
CA ILE A 210 11.90 -10.41 0.54
C ILE A 210 10.65 -11.29 0.52
N ASN A 211 9.48 -10.68 0.65
CA ASN A 211 8.20 -11.38 0.73
C ASN A 211 7.13 -10.61 -0.09
N PRO A 212 6.05 -11.25 -0.58
CA PRO A 212 4.92 -10.52 -1.13
C PRO A 212 4.41 -9.49 -0.14
N SER A 213 4.10 -8.32 -0.66
CA SER A 213 3.53 -7.20 0.06
C SER A 213 2.18 -6.84 -0.51
N ARG A 214 1.34 -6.27 0.34
CA ARG A 214 0.05 -5.71 -0.03
C ARG A 214 -0.18 -4.43 0.74
N SER A 215 -1.08 -3.59 0.22
CA SER A 215 -1.72 -2.60 1.07
C SER A 215 -2.56 -3.35 2.11
N SER A 216 -2.18 -3.19 3.39
CA SER A 216 -2.77 -3.94 4.51
C SER A 216 -3.71 -3.09 5.34
N CYS A 217 -3.51 -1.78 5.34
CA CYS A 217 -4.39 -0.83 5.99
C CYS A 217 -4.33 0.48 5.21
N ALA A 218 -5.48 0.99 4.76
CA ALA A 218 -5.56 2.25 4.02
C ALA A 218 -6.77 3.03 4.53
N ILE A 219 -6.75 3.37 5.82
CA ILE A 219 -7.93 3.88 6.51
C ILE A 219 -8.14 5.36 6.20
N HIS A 220 -9.34 5.67 5.75
CA HIS A 220 -9.94 6.97 5.79
C HIS A 220 -11.04 6.99 6.86
N VAL A 221 -11.13 8.07 7.63
CA VAL A 221 -12.11 8.21 8.70
C VAL A 221 -13.09 9.36 8.42
N THR A 222 -14.36 9.11 8.69
CA THR A 222 -15.41 10.14 8.70
C THR A 222 -16.08 10.09 10.06
N SER A 223 -16.42 11.24 10.63
CA SER A 223 -17.13 11.31 11.91
C SER A 223 -18.38 12.15 11.78
N TYR A 224 -19.48 11.64 12.32
CA TYR A 224 -20.75 12.33 12.41
C TYR A 224 -21.12 12.55 13.88
N ASN A 225 -21.51 13.78 14.22
CA ASN A 225 -22.01 14.10 15.55
C ASN A 225 -23.46 13.61 15.76
N ALA A 226 -24.01 13.82 16.96
CA ALA A 226 -25.36 13.38 17.30
C ALA A 226 -26.45 14.03 16.42
N GLN A 227 -26.18 15.25 15.94
CA GLN A 227 -27.03 16.04 15.05
C GLN A 227 -26.94 15.61 13.57
N ARG A 228 -26.15 14.57 13.24
CA ARG A 228 -25.89 14.08 11.87
C ARG A 228 -25.09 15.05 11.00
N GLU A 229 -24.36 15.96 11.61
CA GLU A 229 -23.41 16.81 10.90
C GLU A 229 -22.10 16.03 10.73
N ALA A 230 -21.55 16.04 9.51
CA ALA A 230 -20.22 15.50 9.26
C ALA A 230 -19.20 16.47 9.87
N ILE A 231 -18.49 16.04 10.92
CA ILE A 231 -17.45 16.84 11.57
C ILE A 231 -16.25 16.95 10.63
N TYR A 232 -15.82 15.81 10.09
CA TYR A 232 -14.79 15.69 9.06
C TYR A 232 -15.09 14.47 8.18
N ILE A 233 -14.60 14.49 6.94
CA ILE A 233 -14.86 13.46 5.94
C ILE A 233 -13.55 12.91 5.36
N GLN A 234 -13.49 11.58 5.23
CA GLN A 234 -12.40 10.82 4.59
C GLN A 234 -10.98 11.23 5.01
N GLN A 235 -10.81 11.63 6.27
CA GLN A 235 -9.52 12.07 6.80
C GLN A 235 -8.54 10.91 6.88
N GLN A 236 -7.29 11.20 6.55
CA GLN A 236 -6.20 10.22 6.63
C GLN A 236 -5.74 10.09 8.08
N THR A 237 -5.32 8.89 8.47
CA THR A 237 -4.65 8.67 9.75
C THR A 237 -3.14 8.82 9.62
N ILE A 238 -2.47 9.20 10.70
CA ILE A 238 -1.02 9.37 10.80
C ILE A 238 -0.55 8.65 12.06
N SER A 239 0.49 7.82 11.97
CA SER A 239 1.05 7.12 13.12
C SER A 239 1.67 8.10 14.12
N SER A 240 1.96 7.65 15.34
CA SER A 240 2.67 8.46 16.33
C SER A 240 4.03 8.94 15.84
N GLU A 241 4.71 8.16 14.99
CA GLU A 241 6.00 8.51 14.39
C GLU A 241 5.90 9.27 13.07
N GLY A 242 4.67 9.54 12.61
CA GLY A 242 4.42 10.38 11.45
C GLY A 242 4.24 9.63 10.13
N LEU A 243 4.28 8.30 10.11
CA LEU A 243 3.98 7.55 8.89
C LEU A 243 2.50 7.68 8.52
N SER A 244 2.20 7.63 7.23
CA SER A 244 0.81 7.60 6.77
C SER A 244 0.12 6.30 7.23
N GLY A 245 -1.14 6.40 7.64
CA GLY A 245 -1.99 5.25 7.92
C GLY A 245 -2.43 4.48 6.67
N ILE A 246 -1.96 4.88 5.49
CA ILE A 246 -1.96 4.04 4.29
C ILE A 246 -0.66 3.23 4.27
N ALA A 247 -0.70 2.08 4.93
CA ALA A 247 0.44 1.22 5.18
C ALA A 247 0.41 -0.04 4.32
N PHE A 248 1.61 -0.42 3.86
CA PHE A 248 1.87 -1.70 3.22
C PHE A 248 2.45 -2.64 4.26
N SER A 249 2.05 -3.90 4.21
CA SER A 249 2.75 -4.94 4.96
C SER A 249 2.93 -6.17 4.09
N THR A 250 4.06 -6.83 4.31
CA THR A 250 4.34 -8.15 3.79
C THR A 250 3.31 -9.15 4.31
N ASN A 251 3.01 -10.18 3.54
CA ASN A 251 2.08 -11.23 3.94
C ASN A 251 2.38 -12.55 3.21
N VAL A 252 1.82 -13.64 3.74
CA VAL A 252 1.71 -14.91 3.02
C VAL A 252 0.34 -14.93 2.33
N PRO A 253 0.27 -14.92 0.98
CA PRO A 253 -1.01 -14.82 0.27
C PRO A 253 -1.89 -16.06 0.38
N HIS A 254 -1.33 -17.21 0.78
CA HIS A 254 -1.98 -18.53 0.76
C HIS A 254 -2.43 -18.98 -0.64
N THR A 255 -1.82 -18.41 -1.67
CA THR A 255 -2.03 -18.75 -3.09
C THR A 255 -0.86 -19.55 -3.63
N VAL A 256 -0.29 -20.40 -2.78
CA VAL A 256 0.94 -21.15 -3.05
C VAL A 256 0.70 -22.13 -4.19
N ARG A 257 1.50 -22.04 -5.27
CA ARG A 257 1.42 -22.89 -6.44
C ARG A 257 2.78 -23.42 -6.87
N GLY A 258 2.74 -24.63 -7.42
CA GLY A 258 3.83 -25.14 -8.26
C GLY A 258 3.76 -24.49 -9.63
N GLY A 259 4.92 -24.35 -10.29
CA GLY A 259 5.00 -23.77 -11.62
C GLY A 259 4.06 -24.42 -12.64
N PRO A 260 3.76 -23.71 -13.76
CA PRO A 260 2.99 -24.33 -14.83
C PRO A 260 3.67 -25.61 -15.30
N PRO A 261 2.92 -26.63 -15.75
CA PRO A 261 3.50 -27.85 -16.31
C PRO A 261 4.53 -27.51 -17.38
N ILE A 262 5.71 -28.14 -17.29
CA ILE A 262 6.81 -27.96 -18.23
C ILE A 262 6.99 -29.18 -19.12
N ASP A 263 7.43 -28.96 -20.35
CA ASP A 263 7.99 -29.98 -21.22
C ASP A 263 9.33 -30.44 -20.63
N PRO A 264 9.48 -31.73 -20.25
CA PRO A 264 10.71 -32.25 -19.66
C PRO A 264 11.93 -32.17 -20.58
N ALA A 265 11.74 -32.18 -21.91
CA ALA A 265 12.85 -32.14 -22.87
C ALA A 265 13.42 -30.73 -23.04
N THR A 266 12.58 -29.70 -22.89
CA THR A 266 12.95 -28.30 -23.16
C THR A 266 12.96 -27.41 -21.93
N GLY A 267 12.40 -27.87 -20.79
CA GLY A 267 12.21 -27.09 -19.57
C GLY A 267 11.22 -25.93 -19.72
N ARG A 268 10.44 -25.92 -20.81
CA ARG A 268 9.53 -24.82 -21.18
C ARG A 268 8.12 -25.10 -20.70
N PRO A 269 7.34 -24.11 -20.20
CA PRO A 269 5.92 -24.29 -19.95
C PRO A 269 5.19 -24.81 -21.19
N LEU A 270 4.28 -25.76 -21.00
CA LEU A 270 3.46 -26.31 -22.09
C LEU A 270 2.60 -25.23 -22.76
N ASN A 271 2.19 -24.21 -22.02
CA ASN A 271 1.54 -23.01 -22.57
C ASN A 271 2.55 -21.86 -22.70
N PRO A 272 2.88 -21.41 -23.92
CA PRO A 272 3.80 -20.29 -24.14
C PRO A 272 3.35 -18.96 -23.53
N ALA A 273 2.04 -18.75 -23.30
CA ALA A 273 1.55 -17.54 -22.64
C ALA A 273 2.06 -17.39 -21.20
N ASN A 274 2.48 -18.50 -20.56
CA ASN A 274 3.06 -18.49 -19.22
C ASN A 274 4.46 -17.86 -19.16
N TYR A 275 5.07 -17.50 -20.30
CA TYR A 275 6.28 -16.68 -20.35
C TYR A 275 6.00 -15.18 -20.21
N LEU A 276 4.76 -14.77 -20.47
CA LEU A 276 4.41 -13.36 -20.41
C LEU A 276 4.31 -12.91 -18.94
N PRO A 277 4.88 -11.75 -18.60
CA PRO A 277 4.73 -11.14 -17.28
C PRO A 277 3.26 -11.08 -16.85
N GLY A 278 3.01 -11.38 -15.57
CA GLY A 278 1.70 -11.36 -14.93
C GLY A 278 0.76 -12.49 -15.35
N ARG A 279 1.20 -13.45 -16.16
CA ARG A 279 0.31 -14.51 -16.71
C ARG A 279 0.57 -15.90 -16.15
N GLY A 280 1.72 -16.13 -15.55
CA GLY A 280 2.06 -17.39 -14.90
C GLY A 280 1.49 -17.48 -13.48
N GLU A 281 1.03 -18.66 -13.09
CA GLU A 281 0.58 -18.91 -11.72
C GLU A 281 1.74 -19.02 -10.70
N THR A 282 2.96 -19.23 -11.18
CA THR A 282 4.21 -19.08 -10.41
C THR A 282 5.04 -18.04 -11.11
N LYS A 283 5.66 -17.16 -10.34
CA LYS A 283 6.43 -16.04 -10.89
C LYS A 283 7.58 -16.54 -11.76
N GLN A 284 7.74 -15.93 -12.91
CA GLN A 284 8.82 -16.09 -13.86
C GLN A 284 9.82 -14.95 -13.71
N CYS A 285 10.99 -15.07 -14.35
CA CYS A 285 12.04 -14.06 -14.26
C CYS A 285 11.54 -12.65 -14.62
N THR A 286 10.71 -12.51 -15.66
CA THR A 286 10.19 -11.22 -16.13
C THR A 286 9.01 -10.68 -15.31
N ASP A 287 8.55 -11.43 -14.30
CA ASP A 287 7.65 -10.87 -13.26
C ASP A 287 8.44 -10.04 -12.25
N CYS A 288 9.74 -10.30 -12.09
CA CYS A 288 10.59 -9.70 -11.07
C CYS A 288 11.83 -8.97 -11.61
N HIS A 289 12.11 -9.09 -12.90
CA HIS A 289 13.25 -8.47 -13.57
C HIS A 289 12.83 -7.83 -14.89
N VAL A 290 13.57 -6.79 -15.31
CA VAL A 290 13.32 -6.09 -16.57
C VAL A 290 13.35 -7.06 -17.74
N SER A 291 12.31 -7.01 -18.56
CA SER A 291 12.17 -7.83 -19.76
C SER A 291 13.09 -7.32 -20.86
N ARG A 292 13.73 -8.25 -21.59
CA ARG A 292 14.52 -7.91 -22.79
C ARG A 292 13.67 -7.25 -23.89
N ASN A 293 12.37 -7.51 -23.89
CA ASN A 293 11.43 -6.92 -24.85
C ASN A 293 10.97 -5.51 -24.44
N ASP A 294 11.39 -5.01 -23.26
CA ASP A 294 11.00 -3.71 -22.72
C ASP A 294 9.47 -3.55 -22.58
N ASP A 295 8.78 -4.64 -22.22
CA ASP A 295 7.32 -4.75 -22.18
C ASP A 295 6.75 -4.87 -20.77
N ASN A 296 7.56 -4.70 -19.72
CA ASN A 296 7.15 -4.93 -18.32
C ASN A 296 7.44 -3.78 -17.34
N ASN A 297 7.74 -2.57 -17.82
CA ASN A 297 8.11 -1.44 -16.94
C ASN A 297 7.01 -1.09 -15.91
N ALA A 298 5.72 -1.15 -16.29
CA ALA A 298 4.62 -0.93 -15.35
C ALA A 298 4.53 -2.03 -14.28
N ILE A 299 4.82 -3.28 -14.64
CA ILE A 299 4.87 -4.40 -13.69
C ILE A 299 6.03 -4.21 -12.72
N MET A 300 7.20 -3.80 -13.21
CA MET A 300 8.36 -3.51 -12.37
C MET A 300 8.10 -2.35 -11.39
N ALA A 301 7.48 -1.27 -11.86
CA ALA A 301 7.11 -0.14 -11.01
C ALA A 301 6.08 -0.53 -9.93
N GLN A 302 5.10 -1.39 -10.29
CA GLN A 302 4.16 -1.95 -9.31
C GLN A 302 4.88 -2.86 -8.31
N LEU A 303 5.69 -3.81 -8.79
CA LEU A 303 6.42 -4.78 -7.96
C LEU A 303 7.30 -4.11 -6.90
N LEU A 304 7.99 -3.04 -7.29
CA LEU A 304 8.88 -2.25 -6.43
C LEU A 304 8.15 -1.17 -5.63
N MET A 305 6.81 -1.12 -5.71
CA MET A 305 5.96 -0.14 -5.02
C MET A 305 6.29 1.33 -5.35
N GLN A 306 6.85 1.60 -6.53
CA GLN A 306 7.13 2.97 -7.00
C GLN A 306 5.85 3.70 -7.42
N GLY A 307 4.75 2.96 -7.59
CA GLY A 307 3.46 3.47 -8.01
C GLY A 307 3.34 3.51 -9.53
N THR A 308 2.14 3.19 -10.02
CA THR A 308 1.81 3.16 -11.46
C THR A 308 0.59 4.02 -11.79
N ASN A 309 0.03 4.72 -10.79
CA ASN A 309 -1.30 5.35 -10.84
C ASN A 309 -2.41 4.38 -11.30
N PHE A 310 -2.19 3.07 -11.16
CA PHE A 310 -3.16 2.04 -11.54
C PHE A 310 -4.46 2.15 -10.72
N MET A 311 -4.36 2.61 -9.48
CA MET A 311 -5.50 2.97 -8.64
C MET A 311 -5.25 4.34 -8.01
N ASN A 312 -6.31 5.15 -7.98
CA ASN A 312 -6.29 6.47 -7.36
C ASN A 312 -7.53 6.64 -6.50
N PHE A 313 -7.36 7.24 -5.33
CA PHE A 313 -8.47 7.62 -4.47
C PHE A 313 -8.84 9.08 -4.75
N MET A 314 -10.01 9.29 -5.35
CA MET A 314 -10.48 10.65 -5.68
C MET A 314 -11.10 11.37 -4.48
N GLY A 315 -11.55 10.61 -3.47
CA GLY A 315 -12.39 11.12 -2.39
C GLY A 315 -13.79 11.50 -2.87
N ARG A 316 -14.58 12.09 -1.98
CA ARG A 316 -15.94 12.55 -2.27
C ARG A 316 -15.99 13.83 -3.11
N TYR A 317 -14.96 14.66 -2.98
CA TYR A 317 -14.86 15.93 -3.67
C TYR A 317 -13.68 15.93 -4.64
N ALA A 318 -13.95 16.24 -5.90
CA ALA A 318 -12.92 16.63 -6.85
C ALA A 318 -12.67 18.14 -6.75
N TRP A 319 -11.41 18.53 -6.59
CA TRP A 319 -11.00 19.92 -6.42
C TRP A 319 -10.56 20.50 -7.77
N VAL A 320 -11.17 21.62 -8.17
CA VAL A 320 -10.94 22.23 -9.48
C VAL A 320 -10.43 23.66 -9.33
N ALA A 321 -9.28 23.94 -9.94
CA ALA A 321 -8.77 25.29 -10.14
C ALA A 321 -9.48 25.92 -11.34
N ALA A 322 -10.26 26.98 -11.11
CA ALA A 322 -11.08 27.61 -12.14
C ALA A 322 -10.53 28.98 -12.58
N GLY A 323 -9.22 29.20 -12.42
CA GLY A 323 -8.55 30.45 -12.79
C GLY A 323 -9.17 31.62 -12.05
N VAL A 324 -9.68 32.60 -12.81
CA VAL A 324 -10.29 33.82 -12.26
C VAL A 324 -11.59 33.60 -11.49
N HIS A 325 -12.19 32.41 -11.60
CA HIS A 325 -13.38 32.04 -10.84
C HIS A 325 -13.05 31.40 -9.47
N GLY A 326 -11.76 31.30 -9.11
CA GLY A 326 -11.35 30.73 -7.83
C GLY A 326 -11.25 29.20 -7.89
N LEU A 327 -11.71 28.52 -6.85
CA LEU A 327 -11.68 27.07 -6.74
C LEU A 327 -13.06 26.48 -6.42
N PHE A 328 -13.26 25.24 -6.86
CA PHE A 328 -14.51 24.50 -6.64
C PHE A 328 -14.24 23.12 -6.05
N ALA A 329 -15.05 22.72 -5.08
CA ALA A 329 -15.16 21.36 -4.59
C ALA A 329 -16.42 20.72 -5.18
N ILE A 330 -16.25 19.83 -6.16
CA ILE A 330 -17.36 19.20 -6.88
C ILE A 330 -17.66 17.85 -6.22
N GLU A 331 -18.91 17.60 -5.84
CA GLU A 331 -19.31 16.29 -5.31
C GLU A 331 -19.30 15.25 -6.43
N VAL A 332 -18.42 14.24 -6.32
CA VAL A 332 -18.20 13.21 -7.36
C VAL A 332 -18.60 11.80 -6.92
N THR A 333 -18.81 11.57 -5.62
CA THR A 333 -19.31 10.30 -5.10
C THR A 333 -20.53 10.50 -4.21
N GLU A 334 -21.30 9.42 -4.04
CA GLU A 334 -22.34 9.35 -3.03
C GLU A 334 -21.79 9.52 -1.61
N ARG A 335 -22.63 10.04 -0.72
CA ARG A 335 -22.32 10.16 0.71
C ARG A 335 -22.38 8.82 1.44
N ASP A 336 -23.39 8.02 1.10
CA ASP A 336 -23.67 6.75 1.77
C ASP A 336 -22.73 5.65 1.28
N GLU A 337 -22.59 4.58 2.08
CA GLU A 337 -21.79 3.42 1.69
C GLU A 337 -22.59 2.44 0.83
N PRO A 338 -21.98 1.84 -0.21
CA PRO A 338 -20.65 2.16 -0.75
C PRO A 338 -20.61 3.53 -1.45
N GLN A 339 -19.53 4.31 -1.29
CA GLN A 339 -19.39 5.65 -1.89
C GLN A 339 -19.13 5.59 -3.41
N THR A 340 -20.15 5.23 -4.18
CA THR A 340 -20.04 5.06 -5.63
C THR A 340 -19.79 6.39 -6.33
N VAL A 341 -18.94 6.39 -7.37
CA VAL A 341 -18.78 7.54 -8.27
C VAL A 341 -20.10 7.79 -8.99
N ILE A 342 -20.61 9.02 -8.91
CA ILE A 342 -21.90 9.41 -9.50
C ILE A 342 -21.83 9.18 -11.02
N GLY A 343 -22.79 8.42 -11.52
CA GLY A 343 -22.91 8.05 -12.95
C GLY A 343 -22.14 6.80 -13.37
N SER A 344 -21.42 6.13 -12.46
CA SER A 344 -20.76 4.86 -12.74
C SER A 344 -21.73 3.68 -12.81
N THR A 345 -21.28 2.55 -13.37
CA THR A 345 -22.05 1.29 -13.34
C THR A 345 -22.34 0.83 -11.91
N MET A 346 -21.44 1.08 -10.96
CA MET A 346 -21.69 0.77 -9.55
C MET A 346 -22.79 1.66 -8.97
N HIS A 347 -22.84 2.94 -9.35
CA HIS A 347 -23.91 3.85 -8.96
C HIS A 347 -25.28 3.40 -9.49
N GLU A 348 -25.34 2.97 -10.76
CA GLU A 348 -26.56 2.41 -11.36
C GLU A 348 -27.10 1.19 -10.59
N ILE A 349 -26.20 0.30 -10.15
CA ILE A 349 -26.57 -0.93 -9.44
C ILE A 349 -27.00 -0.65 -7.99
N VAL A 350 -26.25 0.20 -7.29
CA VAL A 350 -26.42 0.41 -5.84
C VAL A 350 -27.47 1.48 -5.53
N TYR A 351 -27.55 2.54 -6.33
CA TYR A 351 -28.44 3.68 -6.12
C TYR A 351 -29.23 4.00 -7.42
N PRO A 352 -30.11 3.09 -7.88
CA PRO A 352 -30.78 3.22 -9.17
C PRO A 352 -31.62 4.50 -9.29
N ASP A 353 -32.26 4.95 -8.21
CA ASP A 353 -33.04 6.19 -8.21
C ASP A 353 -32.15 7.44 -8.36
N ARG A 354 -31.05 7.53 -7.59
CA ARG A 354 -30.08 8.64 -7.69
C ARG A 354 -29.36 8.64 -9.04
N TYR A 355 -29.11 7.47 -9.61
CA TYR A 355 -28.57 7.33 -10.96
C TYR A 355 -29.55 7.85 -12.01
N LYS A 356 -30.85 7.55 -11.86
CA LYS A 356 -31.88 8.11 -12.73
C LYS A 356 -31.95 9.63 -12.63
N ASP A 357 -31.93 10.19 -11.42
CA ASP A 357 -31.90 11.64 -11.22
C ASP A 357 -30.69 12.26 -11.94
N HIS A 358 -29.51 11.64 -11.86
CA HIS A 358 -28.33 12.08 -12.58
C HIS A 358 -28.51 12.04 -14.12
N LEU A 359 -29.23 11.05 -14.66
CA LEU A 359 -29.57 11.02 -16.08
C LEU A 359 -30.54 12.14 -16.47
N ASP A 360 -31.55 12.41 -15.64
CA ASP A 360 -32.53 13.48 -15.84
C ASP A 360 -31.86 14.87 -15.78
N GLU A 361 -30.82 15.02 -14.95
CA GLU A 361 -29.88 16.17 -14.89
C GLU A 361 -28.90 16.22 -16.09
N SER A 362 -29.15 15.46 -17.16
CA SER A 362 -28.29 15.38 -18.35
C SER A 362 -26.83 14.99 -18.02
N ARG A 363 -26.64 14.13 -17.01
CA ARG A 363 -25.35 13.67 -16.51
C ARG A 363 -24.43 14.77 -15.97
N LYS A 364 -25.02 15.87 -15.47
CA LYS A 364 -24.27 16.94 -14.82
C LYS A 364 -24.13 16.66 -13.33
N LEU A 365 -22.99 17.06 -12.77
CA LEU A 365 -22.81 17.15 -11.32
C LEU A 365 -23.31 18.53 -10.89
N VAL A 366 -24.34 18.57 -10.04
CA VAL A 366 -25.08 19.80 -9.71
C VAL A 366 -24.70 20.42 -8.36
N VAL A 367 -23.91 19.71 -7.56
CA VAL A 367 -23.44 20.19 -6.26
C VAL A 367 -21.97 20.55 -6.34
N ALA A 368 -21.66 21.82 -6.11
CA ALA A 368 -20.31 22.32 -5.95
C ALA A 368 -20.25 23.40 -4.86
N HIS A 369 -19.15 23.44 -4.13
CA HIS A 369 -18.83 24.51 -3.18
C HIS A 369 -17.71 25.36 -3.77
N GLU A 370 -17.89 26.67 -3.81
CA GLU A 370 -16.92 27.60 -4.40
C GLU A 370 -16.19 28.40 -3.33
N HIS A 371 -14.96 28.80 -3.64
CA HIS A 371 -14.24 29.81 -2.87
C HIS A 371 -13.43 30.69 -3.83
N PRO A 372 -13.44 32.03 -3.68
CA PRO A 372 -12.81 32.95 -4.63
C PRO A 372 -11.27 32.89 -4.63
N GLY A 373 -10.65 32.08 -3.78
CA GLY A 373 -9.20 31.90 -3.76
C GLY A 373 -8.42 32.98 -3.00
N ARG A 374 -9.10 33.86 -2.27
CA ARG A 374 -8.55 35.03 -1.57
C ARG A 374 -9.23 35.27 -0.23
N ASP A 375 -8.56 35.97 0.68
CA ASP A 375 -9.13 36.35 1.97
C ASP A 375 -9.94 37.66 1.88
N VAL A 376 -10.88 37.85 2.81
CA VAL A 376 -11.74 39.05 2.85
C VAL A 376 -10.91 40.34 2.95
N GLY A 377 -9.82 40.31 3.72
CA GLY A 377 -8.93 41.48 3.87
C GLY A 377 -8.20 41.87 2.59
N GLU A 378 -8.01 40.94 1.65
CA GLU A 378 -7.29 41.18 0.39
C GLU A 378 -8.11 41.94 -0.64
N ASN A 379 -9.44 42.01 -0.45
CA ASN A 379 -10.30 42.88 -1.25
C ASN A 379 -9.94 44.37 -1.12
N LEU A 380 -9.21 44.74 -0.06
CA LEU A 380 -8.83 46.11 0.24
C LEU A 380 -7.51 46.54 -0.43
N ASP A 381 -6.69 45.59 -0.92
CA ASP A 381 -5.44 45.88 -1.61
C ASP A 381 -5.60 45.61 -3.12
N PRO A 382 -5.60 46.64 -3.98
CA PRO A 382 -5.74 46.48 -5.43
C PRO A 382 -4.73 45.54 -6.07
N ARG A 383 -3.55 45.36 -5.44
CA ARG A 383 -2.50 44.44 -5.92
C ARG A 383 -2.90 42.97 -5.79
N HIS A 384 -3.78 42.67 -4.84
CA HIS A 384 -4.21 41.30 -4.49
C HIS A 384 -5.71 41.06 -4.72
N ALA A 385 -6.42 42.09 -5.20
CA ALA A 385 -7.86 42.07 -5.41
C ALA A 385 -8.32 41.28 -6.66
N ARG A 386 -7.43 40.59 -7.37
CA ARG A 386 -7.82 39.70 -8.47
C ARG A 386 -7.78 38.25 -8.00
N PRO A 387 -8.93 37.54 -7.96
CA PRO A 387 -8.93 36.12 -7.69
C PRO A 387 -8.30 35.39 -8.89
N GLU A 388 -7.39 34.47 -8.60
CA GLU A 388 -6.81 33.56 -9.59
C GLU A 388 -6.33 32.32 -8.85
N VAL A 389 -6.77 31.13 -9.27
CA VAL A 389 -6.30 29.83 -8.77
C VAL A 389 -5.92 28.96 -9.96
N LEU A 390 -4.64 28.59 -10.06
CA LEU A 390 -4.05 27.94 -11.23
C LEU A 390 -3.75 26.46 -11.04
N ASP A 391 -3.48 26.03 -9.81
CA ASP A 391 -3.19 24.63 -9.47
C ASP A 391 -3.62 24.35 -8.03
N LEU A 392 -3.97 23.08 -7.76
CA LEU A 392 -4.45 22.62 -6.47
C LEU A 392 -3.79 21.30 -6.07
N GLN A 393 -3.54 21.15 -4.77
CA GLN A 393 -3.09 19.90 -4.16
C GLN A 393 -3.82 19.71 -2.83
N ALA A 394 -4.71 18.73 -2.76
CA ALA A 394 -5.34 18.32 -1.51
C ALA A 394 -4.43 17.35 -0.75
N ARG A 395 -4.35 17.52 0.58
CA ARG A 395 -3.64 16.62 1.51
C ARG A 395 -4.23 16.75 2.91
N GLY A 396 -4.94 15.73 3.37
CA GLY A 396 -5.63 15.74 4.67
C GLY A 396 -6.69 16.84 4.75
N GLU A 397 -6.62 17.64 5.81
CA GLU A 397 -7.55 18.75 6.10
C GLU A 397 -7.24 20.02 5.30
N PHE A 398 -6.18 20.02 4.48
CA PHE A 398 -5.71 21.21 3.78
C PHE A 398 -5.76 21.06 2.27
N LEU A 399 -6.14 22.16 1.61
CA LEU A 399 -6.02 22.35 0.17
C LEU A 399 -4.98 23.42 -0.11
N TYR A 400 -3.89 23.05 -0.78
CA TYR A 400 -2.84 23.97 -1.20
C TYR A 400 -3.16 24.50 -2.59
N ALA A 401 -2.99 25.80 -2.81
CA ALA A 401 -3.34 26.47 -4.04
C ALA A 401 -2.24 27.42 -4.52
N ALA A 402 -1.92 27.33 -5.81
CA ALA A 402 -1.12 28.36 -6.48
C ALA A 402 -2.06 29.44 -7.03
N CYS A 403 -1.97 30.65 -6.47
CA CYS A 403 -2.94 31.72 -6.71
C CYS A 403 -2.39 32.87 -7.57
N GLY A 404 -1.57 32.58 -8.59
CA GLY A 404 -1.01 33.61 -9.48
C GLY A 404 -0.28 34.69 -8.68
N SER A 405 -0.64 35.96 -8.91
CA SER A 405 -0.05 37.10 -8.19
C SER A 405 -0.32 37.13 -6.69
N ASN A 406 -1.27 36.33 -6.18
CA ASN A 406 -1.52 36.21 -4.74
C ASN A 406 -0.57 35.23 -4.05
N GLY A 407 0.28 34.53 -4.81
CA GLY A 407 1.27 33.58 -4.31
C GLY A 407 0.67 32.23 -3.93
N LEU A 408 1.31 31.54 -2.99
CA LEU A 408 0.79 30.30 -2.39
C LEU A 408 -0.27 30.63 -1.35
N ARG A 409 -1.39 29.90 -1.37
CA ARG A 409 -2.44 29.93 -0.33
C ARG A 409 -2.82 28.53 0.11
N ILE A 410 -3.22 28.40 1.37
CA ILE A 410 -3.68 27.17 1.98
C ILE A 410 -5.10 27.42 2.48
N PHE A 411 -6.00 26.49 2.20
CA PHE A 411 -7.36 26.48 2.72
C PHE A 411 -7.54 25.31 3.66
N ASP A 412 -8.23 25.54 4.78
CA ASP A 412 -8.78 24.48 5.61
C ASP A 412 -10.10 24.01 4.97
N ILE A 413 -10.15 22.72 4.66
CA ILE A 413 -11.26 22.03 4.00
C ILE A 413 -11.89 20.96 4.90
N ALA A 414 -11.56 20.92 6.19
CA ALA A 414 -12.11 19.93 7.13
C ALA A 414 -13.64 19.96 7.19
N PHE A 415 -14.22 21.16 7.03
CA PHE A 415 -15.66 21.41 7.12
C PHE A 415 -16.41 21.30 5.79
N ILE A 416 -15.79 20.79 4.71
CA ILE A 416 -16.39 20.80 3.37
C ILE A 416 -17.78 20.13 3.30
N ASP A 417 -18.01 19.09 4.10
CA ASP A 417 -19.29 18.38 4.16
C ASP A 417 -20.13 18.72 5.42
N ASN A 418 -19.64 19.66 6.24
CA ASN A 418 -20.31 20.10 7.45
C ASN A 418 -21.41 21.12 7.13
N LYS A 419 -22.67 20.76 7.40
CA LYS A 419 -23.83 21.62 7.13
C LYS A 419 -24.01 22.75 8.15
N GLY A 420 -23.30 22.72 9.28
CA GLY A 420 -23.32 23.77 10.29
C GLY A 420 -22.53 25.02 9.90
N PHE A 421 -21.73 24.95 8.84
CA PHE A 421 -20.91 26.06 8.34
C PHE A 421 -21.45 26.58 7.00
N ALA A 422 -21.62 27.90 6.91
CA ALA A 422 -22.07 28.58 5.70
C ALA A 422 -20.95 28.68 4.66
N GLU A 423 -19.77 29.14 5.08
CA GLU A 423 -18.52 29.06 4.32
C GLU A 423 -17.77 27.80 4.78
N ARG A 424 -17.44 26.92 3.82
CA ARG A 424 -16.91 25.59 4.12
C ARG A 424 -15.45 25.42 3.73
N ILE A 425 -14.88 26.42 3.06
CA ILE A 425 -13.48 26.46 2.62
C ILE A 425 -12.87 27.70 3.28
N LEU A 426 -12.00 27.50 4.27
CA LEU A 426 -11.58 28.59 5.17
C LEU A 426 -10.15 29.04 4.87
N THR A 427 -9.95 30.35 4.75
CA THR A 427 -8.62 30.99 4.61
C THR A 427 -7.90 31.17 5.94
N ALA A 428 -8.66 31.29 7.03
CA ALA A 428 -8.14 31.46 8.39
C ALA A 428 -9.11 30.90 9.44
N PRO A 429 -9.10 29.58 9.74
CA PRO A 429 -10.06 28.95 10.67
C PRO A 429 -10.07 29.51 12.10
N PHE A 430 -8.94 30.03 12.61
CA PHE A 430 -8.85 30.58 13.97
C PHE A 430 -8.87 32.11 14.01
N SER A 431 -7.89 32.74 13.35
CA SER A 431 -7.77 34.20 13.25
C SER A 431 -6.76 34.59 12.17
N PRO A 432 -7.01 35.64 11.37
CA PRO A 432 -6.01 36.18 10.43
C PRO A 432 -4.69 36.65 11.08
N LEU A 433 -4.70 36.95 12.39
CA LEU A 433 -3.50 37.35 13.15
C LEU A 433 -2.83 36.18 13.86
N GLY A 434 -3.56 35.08 14.10
CA GLY A 434 -3.07 33.92 14.85
C GLY A 434 -2.37 32.86 14.00
N GLN A 435 -2.39 33.00 12.68
CA GLN A 435 -1.76 32.09 11.72
C GLN A 435 -1.50 32.79 10.39
N ARG A 436 -0.68 32.17 9.54
CA ARG A 436 -0.36 32.63 8.19
C ARG A 436 -0.43 31.47 7.20
N PHE A 437 -1.59 31.32 6.56
CA PHE A 437 -1.88 30.32 5.52
C PHE A 437 -1.61 30.82 4.09
N PHE A 438 -0.58 31.65 3.93
CA PHE A 438 -0.15 32.11 2.62
C PHE A 438 1.34 32.43 2.62
N VAL A 439 1.96 32.33 1.45
CA VAL A 439 3.31 32.83 1.19
C VAL A 439 3.25 33.66 -0.08
N ARG A 440 3.62 34.94 0.03
CA ARG A 440 3.68 35.84 -1.12
C ARG A 440 4.81 35.42 -2.06
N THR A 441 4.50 35.39 -3.34
CA THR A 441 5.44 35.15 -4.44
C THR A 441 5.10 36.12 -5.58
N GLU A 442 5.95 36.25 -6.58
CA GLU A 442 5.70 37.16 -7.70
C GLU A 442 4.53 36.68 -8.57
N TYR A 443 4.49 35.39 -8.92
CA TYR A 443 3.38 34.77 -9.64
C TYR A 443 3.40 33.23 -9.54
N ALA A 444 2.74 32.66 -8.52
CA ALA A 444 2.67 31.22 -8.30
C ALA A 444 1.81 30.53 -9.37
N THR A 445 2.39 29.60 -10.11
CA THR A 445 1.73 28.87 -11.20
C THR A 445 1.35 27.44 -10.83
N CYS A 446 2.10 26.80 -9.93
CA CYS A 446 1.80 25.45 -9.46
C CYS A 446 2.21 25.22 -8.02
N VAL A 447 1.56 24.25 -7.36
CA VAL A 447 1.92 23.80 -6.02
C VAL A 447 1.91 22.28 -5.99
N THR A 448 2.90 21.67 -5.36
CA THR A 448 3.00 20.21 -5.30
C THR A 448 3.56 19.78 -3.95
N ALA A 449 2.93 18.77 -3.36
CA ALA A 449 3.51 17.96 -2.30
C ALA A 449 4.04 16.67 -2.93
N PRO A 450 5.12 16.05 -2.43
CA PRO A 450 5.64 14.80 -2.99
C PRO A 450 4.67 13.61 -2.93
N THR A 451 3.59 13.73 -2.15
CA THR A 451 2.52 12.73 -2.03
C THR A 451 1.21 13.41 -1.60
N THR A 452 0.08 12.80 -1.93
CA THR A 452 -1.27 13.15 -1.43
C THR A 452 -1.50 12.64 0.00
N LEU A 453 -0.63 11.77 0.50
CA LEU A 453 -0.62 11.31 1.88
C LEU A 453 0.00 12.36 2.80
N ALA A 454 -0.29 12.30 4.08
CA ALA A 454 0.25 13.23 5.08
C ALA A 454 1.33 12.61 5.99
N PRO A 455 2.48 12.11 5.47
CA PRO A 455 3.56 11.72 6.33
C PRO A 455 4.24 12.96 6.94
N ASP A 456 4.56 12.88 8.23
CA ASP A 456 5.13 13.98 9.01
C ASP A 456 6.54 13.63 9.50
N PRO A 457 7.60 14.16 8.85
CA PRO A 457 8.98 13.87 9.24
C PRO A 457 9.42 14.56 10.54
N THR A 458 8.56 15.37 11.18
CA THR A 458 8.91 16.11 12.40
C THR A 458 8.53 15.38 13.70
N ARG A 459 7.79 14.28 13.60
CA ARG A 459 7.40 13.49 14.75
C ARG A 459 8.58 12.76 15.38
N HIS A 460 8.41 12.43 16.66
CA HIS A 460 9.40 11.66 17.40
C HIS A 460 9.46 10.22 16.87
N HIS A 461 10.66 9.77 16.53
CA HIS A 461 10.94 8.41 16.08
C HIS A 461 11.42 7.56 17.27
N PHE A 462 10.77 6.41 17.49
CA PHE A 462 11.09 5.44 18.53
C PHE A 462 11.86 4.27 17.89
N PRO A 463 13.17 4.12 18.16
CA PRO A 463 13.98 3.04 17.60
C PRO A 463 13.41 1.63 17.85
N GLU A 464 12.63 1.46 18.92
CA GLU A 464 11.98 0.21 19.30
C GLU A 464 10.97 -0.27 18.24
N ASN A 465 10.34 0.66 17.51
CA ASN A 465 9.38 0.33 16.44
C ASN A 465 10.08 -0.14 15.16
N ARG A 466 11.38 0.15 15.00
CA ARG A 466 12.21 -0.23 13.84
C ARG A 466 11.63 0.23 12.50
N GLU A 467 10.84 1.30 12.52
CA GLU A 467 10.27 1.92 11.33
C GLU A 467 11.36 2.72 10.58
N PRO A 468 11.25 2.88 9.25
CA PRO A 468 12.17 3.75 8.52
C PRO A 468 11.89 5.23 8.82
N SER A 469 12.93 6.05 8.83
CA SER A 469 12.76 7.50 8.93
C SER A 469 12.09 8.08 7.69
N ILE A 470 11.23 9.07 7.91
CA ILE A 470 10.54 9.78 6.84
C ILE A 470 11.48 10.83 6.24
N SER A 471 11.62 10.84 4.92
CA SER A 471 12.40 11.88 4.25
C SER A 471 11.86 13.27 4.55
N ALA A 472 12.74 14.21 4.92
CA ALA A 472 12.37 15.60 5.16
C ALA A 472 11.67 16.25 3.96
N THR A 473 11.90 15.75 2.73
CA THR A 473 11.23 16.22 1.51
C THR A 473 9.70 16.23 1.63
N TYR A 474 9.12 15.31 2.39
CA TYR A 474 7.67 15.20 2.60
C TYR A 474 7.09 16.29 3.52
N GLY A 475 7.93 16.94 4.32
CA GLY A 475 7.56 18.06 5.20
C GLY A 475 7.43 19.40 4.48
N TYR A 476 7.69 19.45 3.17
CA TYR A 476 7.67 20.67 2.37
C TYR A 476 6.59 20.65 1.29
N LEU A 477 6.16 21.86 0.93
CA LEU A 477 5.47 22.18 -0.32
C LEU A 477 6.45 22.83 -1.28
N TYR A 478 6.28 22.53 -2.56
CA TYR A 478 7.10 23.05 -3.64
C TYR A 478 6.20 23.87 -4.54
N VAL A 479 6.49 25.16 -4.63
CA VAL A 479 5.74 26.13 -5.41
C VAL A 479 6.54 26.48 -6.63
N GLY A 480 5.96 26.26 -7.80
CA GLY A 480 6.49 26.81 -9.04
C GLY A 480 6.02 28.24 -9.19
N ASP A 481 6.94 29.14 -9.42
CA ASP A 481 6.70 30.55 -9.69
C ASP A 481 7.17 30.89 -11.11
N LYS A 482 6.39 31.72 -11.81
CA LYS A 482 6.68 32.11 -13.19
C LYS A 482 8.00 32.87 -13.32
N TYR A 483 8.43 33.60 -12.30
CA TYR A 483 9.60 34.46 -12.34
C TYR A 483 10.66 34.05 -11.31
N GLU A 484 10.23 33.59 -10.13
CA GLU A 484 11.13 33.26 -9.02
C GLU A 484 11.67 31.81 -9.07
N GLY A 485 11.20 30.97 -10.00
CA GLY A 485 11.60 29.56 -10.13
C GLY A 485 10.89 28.65 -9.13
N ILE A 486 11.64 27.82 -8.39
CA ILE A 486 11.04 26.92 -7.38
C ILE A 486 11.21 27.52 -5.99
N ILE A 487 10.10 27.60 -5.26
CA ILE A 487 10.06 28.06 -3.86
C ILE A 487 9.67 26.90 -2.97
N VAL A 488 10.44 26.67 -1.90
CA VAL A 488 10.18 25.64 -0.90
C VAL A 488 9.55 26.27 0.33
N VAL A 489 8.46 25.68 0.81
CA VAL A 489 7.68 26.15 1.96
C VAL A 489 7.53 25.01 2.95
N GLY A 490 7.96 25.20 4.20
CA GLY A 490 7.74 24.21 5.27
C GLY A 490 6.25 24.07 5.58
N ALA A 491 5.73 22.85 5.58
CA ALA A 491 4.32 22.54 5.79
C ALA A 491 4.07 21.49 6.88
N SER A 492 5.10 20.99 7.55
CA SER A 492 4.96 20.05 8.67
C SER A 492 4.15 20.61 9.85
N SER A 493 4.15 21.95 10.07
CA SER A 493 3.30 22.57 11.09
C SER A 493 1.80 22.35 10.84
N LEU A 494 1.41 22.07 9.59
CA LEU A 494 0.03 21.74 9.26
C LEU A 494 -0.33 20.29 9.63
N LEU A 495 0.64 19.45 10.03
CA LEU A 495 0.48 18.02 10.28
C LEU A 495 0.80 17.61 11.74
N ASP A 496 1.36 18.53 12.53
CA ASP A 496 1.81 18.27 13.90
C ASP A 496 0.70 18.37 14.95
N GLY A 497 -0.50 18.83 14.56
CA GLY A 497 -1.66 19.00 15.43
C GLY A 497 -1.62 20.24 16.33
N ASN A 498 -0.66 21.14 16.16
CA ASN A 498 -0.54 22.38 16.91
C ASN A 498 -1.05 23.59 16.11
N PRO A 499 -2.27 24.09 16.36
CA PRO A 499 -2.80 25.21 15.59
C PRO A 499 -2.07 26.55 15.83
N LEU A 500 -1.22 26.64 16.86
CA LEU A 500 -0.58 27.89 17.31
C LEU A 500 0.73 28.22 16.58
N ASN A 501 1.29 27.30 15.79
CA ASN A 501 2.58 27.48 15.13
C ASN A 501 2.47 27.60 13.59
N ASN A 502 1.25 27.78 13.09
CA ASN A 502 0.90 27.81 11.68
C ASN A 502 1.32 29.10 10.96
N PHE A 503 2.63 29.38 10.92
CA PHE A 503 3.21 30.57 10.31
C PHE A 503 4.09 30.21 9.11
N LEU A 504 3.45 29.77 8.03
CA LEU A 504 4.14 29.31 6.83
C LEU A 504 5.05 30.40 6.29
N LYS A 505 6.24 30.02 5.87
CA LYS A 505 7.26 30.94 5.35
C LYS A 505 8.00 30.30 4.19
N ARG A 506 8.56 31.17 3.36
CA ARG A 506 9.54 30.81 2.35
C ARG A 506 10.80 30.31 3.05
N GLU A 507 11.19 29.06 2.82
CA GLU A 507 12.43 28.47 3.35
C GLU A 507 13.57 28.60 2.34
N LEU A 508 13.28 28.38 1.05
CA LEU A 508 14.26 28.45 -0.03
C LEU A 508 13.61 28.96 -1.32
N THR A 509 14.37 29.71 -2.12
CA THR A 509 14.06 30.02 -3.52
C THR A 509 15.24 29.59 -4.38
N TYR A 510 14.96 28.81 -5.41
CA TYR A 510 15.97 28.26 -6.31
C TYR A 510 15.62 28.59 -7.76
N ASN A 511 16.46 29.41 -8.40
CA ASN A 511 16.35 29.77 -9.80
C ASN A 511 17.70 30.22 -10.40
N PRO A 512 18.70 29.33 -10.48
CA PRO A 512 20.01 29.71 -10.98
C PRO A 512 19.91 30.21 -12.43
N ASN A 513 20.41 31.43 -12.68
CA ASN A 513 20.40 32.10 -13.99
C ASN A 513 19.01 32.18 -14.67
N GLY A 514 17.91 32.10 -13.90
CA GLY A 514 16.56 32.12 -14.46
C GLY A 514 16.14 30.85 -15.18
N ILE A 515 16.86 29.73 -15.03
CA ILE A 515 16.58 28.48 -15.76
C ILE A 515 15.20 27.87 -15.44
N LEU A 516 14.61 28.23 -14.29
CA LEU A 516 13.31 27.76 -13.82
C LEU A 516 12.18 28.78 -14.04
N CYS A 517 12.45 29.89 -14.71
CA CYS A 517 11.40 30.83 -15.12
C CYS A 517 10.36 30.12 -16.01
N GLY A 518 9.08 30.39 -15.76
CA GLY A 518 7.97 29.79 -16.48
C GLY A 518 7.63 28.36 -16.04
N THR A 519 8.09 27.93 -14.86
CA THR A 519 7.67 26.66 -14.25
C THR A 519 6.14 26.58 -14.21
N ARG A 520 5.57 25.42 -14.57
CA ARG A 520 4.11 25.18 -14.61
C ARG A 520 3.64 23.95 -13.86
N LYS A 521 4.55 23.01 -13.59
CA LYS A 521 4.28 21.81 -12.78
C LYS A 521 5.58 21.28 -12.23
N ILE A 522 5.49 20.63 -11.08
CA ILE A 522 6.58 19.92 -10.42
C ILE A 522 6.12 18.46 -10.27
N THR A 523 7.02 17.50 -10.47
CA THR A 523 6.73 16.07 -10.31
C THR A 523 7.89 15.39 -9.60
N PHE A 524 7.58 14.47 -8.71
CA PHE A 524 8.55 13.75 -7.89
C PHE A 524 8.67 12.29 -8.36
N PHE A 525 9.89 11.76 -8.42
CA PHE A 525 10.18 10.38 -8.84
C PHE A 525 10.89 9.58 -7.72
N GLY A 526 10.56 9.87 -6.46
CA GLY A 526 11.18 9.26 -5.28
C GLY A 526 12.32 10.10 -4.68
N THR A 527 13.02 9.53 -3.71
CA THR A 527 14.06 10.22 -2.91
C THR A 527 15.49 9.74 -3.18
N TYR A 528 15.67 8.78 -4.10
CA TYR A 528 16.94 8.08 -4.37
C TYR A 528 17.28 8.04 -5.88
N ALA A 529 16.88 9.07 -6.63
CA ALA A 529 17.18 9.17 -8.07
C ALA A 529 18.62 9.63 -8.32
#